data_AF-A0A975IXY6-F1
#
_entry.id   AF-A0A975IXY6-F1
#
_cell.length_a   1.000
_cell.length_b   1.000
_cell.length_c   1.000
_cell.angle_alpha   90.00
_cell.angle_beta   90.00
_cell.angle_gamma   90.00
#
_symmetry.space_group_name_H-M   'P 1'
#
loop_
_entity.id
_entity.type
_entity.pdbx_description
1 polymer ?
#
loop_
_entity_poly.entity_id
_entity_poly.type
_entity_poly.pdbx_seq_one_letter_code
_entity_poly.pdbx_strand_id
1 'polypeptide(L)'
;MSLRKQLSDILPSLLPNNPVDAIKGTELIRLTRLQLTGNYSDASLRYHFSIMSCDPASPIAKVEKGQGYYKRTASVPALSGAQELLSMTQGRLDDLTADPQTADNALMRIRKFRAVVTRYFEINGRFPFAFRDAFAKEAPLGNLWKYPELVLVDWETGESADEEMTLDETMLSLKQRLGLPPFRLHGARLRIQPSLLSYREDFFQTLAVSMWAQGGELIYAAPIEDEALADGLRKLNALFGVGVTSFGLTADALDDLPRPANILNAHPRETEAIMGKLEINRIAAPHSRHHIDWNALGSLRTESEEAEKLVGWLTRCLEERKAEPFKDEA
;
A
#
# COMPACT_ATOMS: atom_id res chain seq x y z
N MET A 1 21.46 28.69 -21.72
CA MET A 1 21.08 27.52 -20.89
C MET A 1 19.57 27.31 -21.05
N SER A 2 19.06 26.09 -21.28
CA SER A 2 17.61 25.88 -21.49
C SER A 2 16.82 26.22 -20.22
N LEU A 3 15.57 26.68 -20.36
CA LEU A 3 14.70 27.03 -19.23
C LEU A 3 14.57 25.84 -18.24
N ARG A 4 14.35 24.62 -18.75
CA ARG A 4 14.27 23.41 -17.91
C ARG A 4 15.52 23.20 -17.06
N LYS A 5 16.72 23.40 -17.61
CA LYS A 5 17.98 23.23 -16.87
C LYS A 5 18.11 24.27 -15.76
N GLN A 6 17.83 25.54 -16.08
CA GLN A 6 17.83 26.60 -15.06
C GLN A 6 16.83 26.32 -13.93
N LEU A 7 15.63 25.85 -14.27
CA LEU A 7 14.61 25.49 -13.28
C LEU A 7 15.05 24.31 -12.39
N SER A 8 15.66 23.27 -12.96
CA SER A 8 16.19 22.14 -12.19
C SER A 8 17.24 22.57 -11.16
N ASP A 9 18.05 23.59 -11.48
CA ASP A 9 19.09 24.09 -10.59
C ASP A 9 18.51 25.00 -9.47
N ILE A 10 17.49 25.81 -9.80
CA ILE A 10 16.91 26.82 -8.90
C ILE A 10 15.86 26.24 -7.94
N LEU A 11 14.93 25.43 -8.46
CA LEU A 11 13.76 24.94 -7.72
C LEU A 11 14.08 24.21 -6.40
N PRO A 12 15.15 23.38 -6.28
CA PRO A 12 15.46 22.69 -5.03
C PRO A 12 15.73 23.59 -3.83
N SER A 13 16.07 24.87 -4.06
CA SER A 13 16.33 25.87 -3.01
C SER A 13 15.10 26.69 -2.64
N LEU A 14 14.11 26.79 -3.53
CA LEU A 14 12.90 27.58 -3.35
C LEU A 14 11.71 26.77 -2.85
N LEU A 15 11.73 25.46 -3.11
CA LEU A 15 10.61 24.58 -2.79
C LEU A 15 10.70 24.05 -1.34
N PRO A 16 9.58 24.05 -0.61
CA PRO A 16 9.50 23.46 0.73
C PRO A 16 9.65 21.93 0.66
N ASN A 17 10.18 21.32 1.72
CA ASN A 17 10.34 19.86 1.79
C ASN A 17 9.03 19.13 2.14
N ASN A 18 8.11 19.77 2.84
CA ASN A 18 6.84 19.19 3.29
C ASN A 18 5.70 19.57 2.34
N PRO A 19 4.90 18.61 1.83
CA PRO A 19 3.76 18.89 0.95
C PRO A 19 2.66 19.76 1.59
N VAL A 20 2.52 19.74 2.91
CA VAL A 20 1.57 20.61 3.63
C VAL A 20 1.91 22.09 3.45
N ASP A 21 3.19 22.41 3.30
CA ASP A 21 3.69 23.78 3.14
C ASP A 21 3.78 24.20 1.66
N ALA A 22 3.14 23.45 0.75
CA ALA A 22 3.29 23.64 -0.69
C ALA A 22 3.03 25.09 -1.14
N ILE A 23 3.92 25.60 -2.00
CA ILE A 23 3.90 26.99 -2.45
C ILE A 23 3.02 27.14 -3.69
N LYS A 24 2.12 28.15 -3.67
CA LYS A 24 1.25 28.43 -4.82
C LYS A 24 2.07 28.80 -6.06
N GLY A 25 1.62 28.37 -7.24
CA GLY A 25 2.31 28.61 -8.50
C GLY A 25 2.59 30.08 -8.81
N THR A 26 1.70 31.00 -8.41
CA THR A 26 1.92 32.46 -8.56
C THR A 26 3.12 32.94 -7.75
N GLU A 27 3.27 32.45 -6.54
CA GLU A 27 4.37 32.83 -5.66
C GLU A 27 5.68 32.17 -6.12
N LEU A 28 5.63 30.91 -6.53
CA LEU A 28 6.79 30.23 -7.10
C LEU A 28 7.32 30.94 -8.35
N ILE A 29 6.44 31.47 -9.21
CA ILE A 29 6.85 32.30 -10.36
C ILE A 29 7.62 33.54 -9.90
N ARG A 30 7.11 34.23 -8.86
CA ARG A 30 7.74 35.44 -8.31
C ARG A 30 9.14 35.15 -7.81
N LEU A 31 9.31 34.09 -7.03
CA LEU A 31 10.61 33.68 -6.48
C LEU A 31 11.58 33.21 -7.58
N THR A 32 11.11 32.35 -8.48
CA THR A 32 11.94 31.80 -9.55
C THR A 32 12.44 32.90 -10.51
N ARG A 33 11.64 33.95 -10.75
CA ARG A 33 12.04 35.10 -11.58
C ARG A 33 13.22 35.90 -11.03
N LEU A 34 13.42 35.91 -9.71
CA LEU A 34 14.55 36.62 -9.09
C LEU A 34 15.89 35.96 -9.40
N GLN A 35 15.89 34.68 -9.77
CA GLN A 35 17.10 33.89 -10.01
C GLN A 35 17.24 33.41 -11.47
N LEU A 36 16.18 33.52 -12.28
CA LEU A 36 16.20 33.11 -13.69
C LEU A 36 16.97 34.10 -14.58
N THR A 37 17.69 33.55 -15.56
CA THR A 37 18.30 34.34 -16.64
C THR A 37 17.40 34.30 -17.88
N GLY A 38 16.69 35.41 -18.13
CA GLY A 38 15.83 35.60 -19.31
C GLY A 38 14.39 36.01 -19.00
N ASN A 39 13.74 36.67 -19.96
CA ASN A 39 12.35 37.13 -19.84
C ASN A 39 11.37 36.04 -20.28
N TYR A 40 10.98 35.17 -19.35
CA TYR A 40 9.97 34.14 -19.59
C TYR A 40 8.59 34.59 -19.10
N SER A 41 7.56 34.33 -19.90
CA SER A 41 6.18 34.64 -19.52
C SER A 41 5.71 33.77 -18.35
N ASP A 42 4.77 34.28 -17.56
CA ASP A 42 4.16 33.52 -16.45
C ASP A 42 3.53 32.22 -16.95
N ALA A 43 2.89 32.26 -18.12
CA ALA A 43 2.29 31.09 -18.76
C ALA A 43 3.34 30.02 -19.07
N SER A 44 4.49 30.43 -19.63
CA SER A 44 5.61 29.52 -19.92
C SER A 44 6.17 28.87 -18.67
N LEU A 45 6.29 29.61 -17.56
CA LEU A 45 6.80 29.09 -16.29
C LEU A 45 5.81 28.10 -15.65
N ARG A 46 4.52 28.44 -15.59
CA ARG A 46 3.48 27.51 -15.10
C ARG A 46 3.45 26.21 -15.89
N TYR A 47 3.54 26.32 -17.21
CA TYR A 47 3.59 25.16 -18.10
C TYR A 47 4.79 24.26 -17.78
N HIS A 48 5.98 24.85 -17.59
CA HIS A 48 7.17 24.08 -17.22
C HIS A 48 7.04 23.44 -15.83
N PHE A 49 6.51 24.16 -14.83
CA PHE A 49 6.27 23.57 -13.50
C PHE A 49 5.33 22.36 -13.59
N SER A 50 4.26 22.45 -14.39
CA SER A 50 3.32 21.35 -14.59
C SER A 50 3.93 20.16 -15.34
N ILE A 51 4.77 20.39 -16.35
CA ILE A 51 5.45 19.29 -17.06
C ILE A 51 6.48 18.63 -16.15
N MET A 52 7.28 19.44 -15.48
CA MET A 52 8.35 18.97 -14.60
C MET A 52 7.78 18.21 -13.41
N SER A 53 6.64 18.62 -12.85
CA SER A 53 5.97 17.87 -11.78
C SER A 53 5.53 16.47 -12.22
N CYS A 54 5.34 16.21 -13.51
CA CYS A 54 5.02 14.87 -14.02
C CYS A 54 6.25 13.99 -14.27
N ASP A 55 7.46 14.56 -14.27
CA ASP A 55 8.72 13.86 -14.53
C ASP A 55 9.34 13.34 -13.22
N PRO A 56 9.48 12.01 -13.01
CA PRO A 56 10.03 11.43 -11.78
C PRO A 56 11.44 11.88 -11.42
N ALA A 57 12.26 12.23 -12.42
CA ALA A 57 13.62 12.71 -12.20
C ALA A 57 13.68 14.19 -11.81
N SER A 58 12.54 14.89 -11.83
CA SER A 58 12.46 16.31 -11.51
C SER A 58 12.33 16.56 -10.00
N PRO A 59 12.98 17.63 -9.48
CA PRO A 59 12.93 17.97 -8.05
C PRO A 59 11.61 18.63 -7.60
N ILE A 60 10.67 18.88 -8.50
CA ILE A 60 9.38 19.52 -8.20
C ILE A 60 8.25 18.49 -8.24
N ALA A 61 7.36 18.56 -7.27
CA ALA A 61 6.11 17.79 -7.23
C ALA A 61 4.93 18.74 -7.00
N LYS A 62 3.74 18.30 -7.42
CA LYS A 62 2.47 19.02 -7.20
C LYS A 62 1.62 18.22 -6.23
N VAL A 63 0.99 18.93 -5.29
CA VAL A 63 0.09 18.30 -4.31
C VAL A 63 -1.15 17.73 -4.98
N GLU A 64 -1.54 16.51 -4.62
CA GLU A 64 -2.74 15.82 -5.10
C GLU A 64 -4.01 16.58 -4.68
N LYS A 65 -4.09 16.90 -3.39
CA LYS A 65 -5.24 17.61 -2.79
C LYS A 65 -4.86 19.04 -2.47
N GLY A 66 -5.26 19.97 -3.34
CA GLY A 66 -5.09 21.40 -3.11
C GLY A 66 -4.36 22.14 -4.25
N GLN A 67 -3.71 23.25 -3.90
CA GLN A 67 -2.95 24.07 -4.86
C GLN A 67 -1.56 24.35 -4.32
N GLY A 68 -0.53 23.87 -5.01
CA GLY A 68 0.85 24.22 -4.69
C GLY A 68 1.86 23.23 -5.23
N TYR A 69 3.12 23.62 -5.12
CA TYR A 69 4.28 22.80 -5.46
C TYR A 69 5.19 22.64 -4.25
N TYR A 70 5.86 21.50 -4.16
CA TYR A 70 6.83 21.22 -3.11
C TYR A 70 8.03 20.49 -3.71
N LYS A 71 9.09 20.35 -2.91
CA LYS A 71 10.31 19.69 -3.32
C LYS A 71 10.08 18.19 -3.26
N ARG A 72 10.19 17.53 -4.41
CA ARG A 72 10.23 16.08 -4.48
C ARG A 72 11.53 15.60 -3.82
N THR A 73 11.41 15.09 -2.60
CA THR A 73 12.46 14.31 -1.97
C THR A 73 12.51 12.94 -2.66
N ALA A 74 13.71 12.50 -3.03
CA ALA A 74 13.91 11.12 -3.48
C ALA A 74 13.59 10.21 -2.28
N SER A 75 12.39 9.64 -2.26
CA SER A 75 12.02 8.66 -1.25
C SER A 75 12.78 7.37 -1.53
N VAL A 76 13.46 6.87 -0.50
CA VAL A 76 13.93 5.48 -0.44
C VAL A 76 12.72 4.57 -0.67
N PRO A 77 12.69 3.73 -1.72
CA PRO A 77 11.57 2.84 -1.95
C PRO A 77 11.62 1.60 -1.05
N ALA A 78 10.42 1.11 -0.70
CA ALA A 78 10.04 -0.26 -0.37
C ALA A 78 10.43 -0.88 1.00
N LEU A 79 9.45 -1.59 1.54
CA LEU A 79 9.60 -2.62 2.56
C LEU A 79 8.74 -3.81 2.18
N SER A 80 9.39 -4.98 2.20
CA SER A 80 8.81 -6.32 2.33
C SER A 80 9.81 -7.19 3.05
N GLY A 81 9.59 -7.34 4.34
CA GLY A 81 10.44 -8.17 5.20
C GLY A 81 11.92 -7.80 5.20
N ALA A 82 12.71 -8.64 5.88
CA ALA A 82 14.17 -8.55 5.85
C ALA A 82 14.74 -8.71 4.43
N GLN A 83 13.96 -9.23 3.48
CA GLN A 83 14.42 -9.57 2.14
C GLN A 83 14.37 -8.43 1.13
N GLU A 84 13.34 -7.58 1.12
CA GLU A 84 13.45 -6.32 0.35
C GLU A 84 14.46 -5.39 1.02
N LEU A 85 14.62 -5.40 2.35
CA LEU A 85 15.76 -4.73 2.99
C LEU A 85 17.12 -5.25 2.46
N LEU A 86 17.23 -6.54 2.13
CA LEU A 86 18.42 -7.13 1.52
C LEU A 86 18.49 -6.88 -0.01
N SER A 87 17.40 -6.92 -0.77
CA SER A 87 17.41 -6.63 -2.21
C SER A 87 17.70 -5.16 -2.51
N MET A 88 17.36 -4.27 -1.58
CA MET A 88 17.77 -2.85 -1.55
C MET A 88 19.30 -2.67 -1.51
N THR A 89 20.04 -3.64 -0.99
CA THR A 89 21.50 -3.54 -0.82
C THR A 89 22.31 -4.00 -2.01
N GLN A 90 21.72 -4.64 -3.03
CA GLN A 90 22.47 -5.09 -4.22
C GLN A 90 22.95 -3.95 -5.15
N GLY A 91 22.72 -2.68 -4.80
CA GLY A 91 23.34 -1.52 -5.46
C GLY A 91 24.08 -0.53 -4.56
N ARG A 92 23.94 -0.64 -3.23
CA ARG A 92 24.55 0.25 -2.21
C ARG A 92 24.74 -0.50 -0.89
N LEU A 93 25.65 -1.47 -0.90
CA LEU A 93 25.96 -2.33 0.25
C LEU A 93 26.59 -1.60 1.45
N ASP A 94 27.04 -0.35 1.27
CA ASP A 94 27.85 0.36 2.27
C ASP A 94 27.04 1.17 3.30
N ASP A 95 25.77 1.53 3.04
CA ASP A 95 25.04 2.49 3.90
C ASP A 95 24.13 1.85 4.98
N LEU A 96 23.68 0.60 4.81
CA LEU A 96 22.77 -0.08 5.77
C LEU A 96 23.44 -1.14 6.65
N THR A 97 24.68 -1.53 6.32
CA THR A 97 25.50 -2.39 7.20
C THR A 97 26.11 -1.60 8.36
N ALA A 98 25.94 -0.28 8.40
CA ALA A 98 26.57 0.60 9.39
C ALA A 98 25.77 0.78 10.70
N ASP A 99 24.44 0.61 10.72
CA ASP A 99 23.65 0.86 11.94
C ASP A 99 22.43 -0.09 12.12
N PRO A 100 22.57 -1.15 12.93
CA PRO A 100 21.51 -2.10 13.29
C PRO A 100 20.23 -1.45 13.83
N GLN A 101 20.34 -0.30 14.49
CA GLN A 101 19.21 0.40 15.11
C GLN A 101 18.21 0.91 14.07
N THR A 102 18.71 1.34 12.91
CA THR A 102 17.87 1.86 11.82
C THR A 102 17.04 0.75 11.16
N ALA A 103 17.64 -0.43 10.97
CA ALA A 103 16.96 -1.61 10.43
C ALA A 103 15.86 -2.12 11.38
N ASP A 104 16.15 -2.15 12.69
CA ASP A 104 15.17 -2.54 13.70
C ASP A 104 13.96 -1.59 13.74
N ASN A 105 14.20 -0.28 13.67
CA ASN A 105 13.13 0.71 13.63
C ASN A 105 12.26 0.56 12.37
N ALA A 106 12.88 0.35 11.20
CA ALA A 106 12.15 0.10 9.95
C ALA A 106 11.27 -1.16 10.05
N LEU A 107 11.81 -2.25 10.59
CA LEU A 107 11.07 -3.49 10.79
C LEU A 107 9.90 -3.33 11.78
N MET A 108 10.09 -2.53 12.84
CA MET A 108 9.03 -2.22 13.78
C MET A 108 7.89 -1.43 13.13
N ARG A 109 8.19 -0.44 12.28
CA ARG A 109 7.17 0.30 11.51
C ARG A 109 6.35 -0.64 10.60
N ILE A 110 6.99 -1.60 9.92
CA ILE A 110 6.29 -2.62 9.11
C ILE A 110 5.31 -3.40 9.95
N ARG A 111 5.78 -3.92 11.10
CA ARG A 111 4.95 -4.77 11.96
C ARG A 111 3.77 -3.98 12.53
N LYS A 112 3.97 -2.72 12.90
CA LYS A 112 2.88 -1.84 13.36
C LYS A 112 1.90 -1.56 12.23
N PHE A 113 2.38 -1.20 11.03
CA PHE A 113 1.50 -0.95 9.90
C PHE A 113 0.67 -2.18 9.53
N ARG A 114 1.28 -3.36 9.48
CA ARG A 114 0.56 -4.62 9.27
C ARG A 114 -0.53 -4.84 10.32
N ALA A 115 -0.23 -4.62 11.61
CA ALA A 115 -1.22 -4.75 12.68
C ALA A 115 -2.39 -3.75 12.52
N VAL A 116 -2.11 -2.51 12.13
CA VAL A 116 -3.14 -1.51 11.83
C VAL A 116 -4.02 -1.95 10.65
N VAL A 117 -3.41 -2.39 9.55
CA VAL A 117 -4.14 -2.86 8.36
C VAL A 117 -5.01 -4.07 8.72
N THR A 118 -4.47 -5.02 9.49
CA THR A 118 -5.22 -6.17 9.96
C THR A 118 -6.47 -5.74 10.73
N ARG A 119 -6.28 -4.91 11.76
CA ARG A 119 -7.38 -4.45 12.60
C ARG A 119 -8.39 -3.61 11.83
N TYR A 120 -7.93 -2.76 10.91
CA TYR A 120 -8.79 -1.94 10.06
C TYR A 120 -9.71 -2.79 9.20
N PHE A 121 -9.22 -3.86 8.58
CA PHE A 121 -10.09 -4.70 7.75
C PHE A 121 -11.05 -5.56 8.58
N GLU A 122 -10.60 -6.10 9.72
CA GLU A 122 -11.45 -6.90 10.61
C GLU A 122 -12.69 -6.12 11.06
N ILE A 123 -12.52 -4.88 11.53
CA ILE A 123 -13.66 -4.04 11.95
C ILE A 123 -14.58 -3.64 10.79
N ASN A 124 -14.07 -3.71 9.56
CA ASN A 124 -14.82 -3.44 8.33
C ASN A 124 -15.35 -4.72 7.68
N GLY A 125 -15.39 -5.84 8.42
CA GLY A 125 -16.00 -7.11 7.96
C GLY A 125 -15.17 -7.90 6.95
N ARG A 126 -13.88 -7.56 6.76
CA ARG A 126 -12.95 -8.29 5.89
C ARG A 126 -11.86 -8.93 6.73
N PHE A 127 -11.71 -10.23 6.69
CA PHE A 127 -10.77 -10.95 7.56
C PHE A 127 -9.43 -11.18 6.85
N PRO A 128 -8.32 -10.63 7.37
CA PRO A 128 -7.01 -10.80 6.76
C PRO A 128 -6.33 -12.11 7.19
N PHE A 129 -5.78 -12.83 6.22
CA PHE A 129 -4.84 -13.92 6.43
C PHE A 129 -3.44 -13.45 6.03
N ALA A 130 -2.41 -13.66 6.86
CA ALA A 130 -1.06 -13.17 6.59
C ALA A 130 -0.12 -14.30 6.17
N PHE A 131 0.59 -14.12 5.06
CA PHE A 131 1.75 -14.93 4.72
C PHE A 131 2.98 -14.34 5.41
N ARG A 132 3.51 -15.05 6.39
CA ARG A 132 4.68 -14.69 7.19
C ARG A 132 5.90 -15.50 6.77
N ASP A 133 5.73 -16.82 6.60
CA ASP A 133 6.82 -17.74 6.30
C ASP A 133 7.34 -17.52 4.87
N ALA A 134 6.44 -17.14 3.94
CA ALA A 134 6.81 -16.73 2.59
C ALA A 134 7.82 -15.58 2.54
N PHE A 135 7.95 -14.78 3.61
CA PHE A 135 8.89 -13.65 3.72
C PHE A 135 9.85 -13.77 4.90
N ALA A 136 10.03 -14.99 5.43
CA ALA A 136 11.04 -15.27 6.44
C ALA A 136 12.45 -14.94 5.91
N LYS A 137 13.42 -14.81 6.82
CA LYS A 137 14.79 -14.42 6.47
C LYS A 137 15.42 -15.30 5.38
N GLU A 138 15.10 -16.60 5.39
CA GLU A 138 15.67 -17.62 4.50
C GLU A 138 14.81 -17.91 3.25
N ALA A 139 13.69 -17.21 3.06
CA ALA A 139 12.80 -17.44 1.93
C ALA A 139 13.47 -17.11 0.57
N PRO A 140 13.02 -17.68 -0.56
CA PRO A 140 13.51 -17.24 -1.86
C PRO A 140 13.04 -15.82 -2.21
N LEU A 141 13.92 -14.99 -2.79
CA LEU A 141 13.55 -13.63 -3.25
C LEU A 141 12.37 -13.64 -4.25
N GLY A 142 12.24 -14.71 -5.02
CA GLY A 142 11.11 -14.93 -5.95
C GLY A 142 9.73 -14.91 -5.25
N ASN A 143 9.68 -15.13 -3.94
CA ASN A 143 8.43 -15.09 -3.17
C ASN A 143 7.74 -13.72 -3.23
N LEU A 144 8.49 -12.62 -3.42
CA LEU A 144 7.93 -11.26 -3.61
C LEU A 144 6.97 -11.14 -4.80
N TRP A 145 7.09 -12.04 -5.77
CA TRP A 145 6.27 -12.07 -6.99
C TRP A 145 5.21 -13.18 -6.96
N LYS A 146 5.25 -14.04 -5.94
CA LYS A 146 4.43 -15.26 -5.87
C LYS A 146 3.39 -15.20 -4.74
N TYR A 147 3.77 -14.72 -3.56
CA TYR A 147 2.91 -14.69 -2.39
C TYR A 147 2.47 -13.26 -2.08
N PRO A 148 1.18 -13.04 -1.77
CA PRO A 148 0.75 -11.76 -1.22
C PRO A 148 1.20 -11.65 0.24
N GLU A 149 1.27 -10.44 0.78
CA GLU A 149 1.55 -10.27 2.22
C GLU A 149 0.31 -10.57 3.06
N LEU A 150 -0.86 -10.20 2.55
CA LEU A 150 -2.15 -10.51 3.14
C LEU A 150 -3.11 -11.05 2.07
N VAL A 151 -4.02 -11.92 2.44
CA VAL A 151 -5.24 -12.20 1.69
C VAL A 151 -6.41 -11.66 2.49
N LEU A 152 -7.16 -10.74 1.89
CA LEU A 152 -8.37 -10.17 2.49
C LEU A 152 -9.58 -11.01 2.07
N VAL A 153 -10.25 -11.61 3.04
CA VAL A 153 -11.45 -12.43 2.84
C VAL A 153 -12.69 -11.61 3.14
N ASP A 154 -13.55 -11.45 2.15
CA ASP A 154 -14.83 -10.74 2.24
C ASP A 154 -15.98 -11.75 2.08
N TRP A 155 -16.77 -11.95 3.13
CA TRP A 155 -17.85 -12.94 3.17
C TRP A 155 -19.14 -12.33 2.65
N GLU A 156 -19.53 -12.69 1.42
CA GLU A 156 -20.68 -12.08 0.75
C GLU A 156 -22.04 -12.49 1.33
N THR A 157 -22.08 -13.50 2.21
CA THR A 157 -23.29 -13.99 2.87
C THR A 157 -23.33 -13.60 4.36
N GLY A 158 -22.40 -12.77 4.82
CA GLY A 158 -22.33 -12.39 6.22
C GLY A 158 -23.28 -11.24 6.55
N GLU A 159 -24.00 -11.37 7.66
CA GLU A 159 -24.72 -10.26 8.29
C GLU A 159 -23.86 -9.73 9.46
N SER A 160 -23.68 -8.42 9.56
CA SER A 160 -22.79 -7.82 10.56
C SER A 160 -23.43 -7.77 11.95
N ALA A 161 -22.72 -8.28 12.97
CA ALA A 161 -22.60 -7.64 14.28
C ALA A 161 -21.46 -8.28 15.11
N ASP A 162 -20.56 -7.43 15.62
CA ASP A 162 -19.57 -7.62 16.69
C ASP A 162 -18.84 -8.98 16.80
N GLU A 163 -17.56 -8.95 16.40
CA GLU A 163 -16.50 -9.98 16.52
C GLU A 163 -16.69 -11.29 15.74
N GLU A 164 -17.91 -11.83 15.64
CA GLU A 164 -18.23 -13.03 14.85
C GLU A 164 -19.32 -12.74 13.83
N MET A 165 -19.00 -12.82 12.54
CA MET A 165 -19.97 -12.61 11.47
C MET A 165 -20.68 -13.93 11.13
N THR A 166 -21.96 -14.04 11.47
CA THR A 166 -22.78 -15.20 11.12
C THR A 166 -23.10 -15.19 9.62
N LEU A 167 -22.91 -16.34 8.97
CA LEU A 167 -23.22 -16.49 7.55
C LEU A 167 -24.69 -16.91 7.38
N ASP A 168 -25.44 -16.20 6.54
CA ASP A 168 -26.82 -16.57 6.20
C ASP A 168 -26.84 -17.96 5.55
N GLU A 169 -27.49 -18.90 6.23
CA GLU A 169 -27.61 -20.30 5.81
C GLU A 169 -28.29 -20.43 4.44
N THR A 170 -29.29 -19.59 4.17
CA THR A 170 -30.08 -19.70 2.94
C THR A 170 -29.23 -19.32 1.74
N MET A 171 -28.59 -18.15 1.80
CA MET A 171 -27.72 -17.67 0.72
C MET A 171 -26.43 -18.50 0.61
N LEU A 172 -25.85 -18.96 1.72
CA LEU A 172 -24.69 -19.85 1.70
C LEU A 172 -25.01 -21.15 0.98
N SER A 173 -26.11 -21.81 1.36
CA SER A 173 -26.56 -23.06 0.74
C SER A 173 -26.88 -22.87 -0.75
N LEU A 174 -27.49 -21.73 -1.11
CA LEU A 174 -27.79 -21.40 -2.51
C LEU A 174 -26.49 -21.24 -3.32
N LYS A 175 -25.51 -20.46 -2.83
CA LYS A 175 -24.24 -20.27 -3.53
C LYS A 175 -23.46 -21.58 -3.70
N GLN A 176 -23.39 -22.40 -2.66
CA GLN A 176 -22.75 -23.72 -2.73
C GLN A 176 -23.42 -24.62 -3.80
N ARG A 177 -24.76 -24.67 -3.86
CA ARG A 177 -25.49 -25.44 -4.88
C ARG A 177 -25.28 -24.92 -6.29
N LEU A 178 -25.06 -23.62 -6.45
CA LEU A 178 -24.75 -22.99 -7.73
C LEU A 178 -23.26 -23.06 -8.10
N GLY A 179 -22.41 -23.63 -7.24
CA GLY A 179 -20.96 -23.67 -7.44
C GLY A 179 -20.29 -22.30 -7.36
N LEU A 180 -20.92 -21.33 -6.71
CA LEU A 180 -20.39 -19.97 -6.52
C LEU A 180 -19.63 -19.88 -5.20
N PRO A 181 -18.47 -19.19 -5.15
CA PRO A 181 -17.77 -18.98 -3.89
C PRO A 181 -18.59 -18.04 -2.99
N PRO A 182 -18.83 -18.38 -1.72
CA PRO A 182 -19.56 -17.53 -0.78
C PRO A 182 -18.71 -16.38 -0.20
N PHE A 183 -17.45 -16.26 -0.64
CA PHE A 183 -16.50 -15.22 -0.26
C PHE A 183 -15.72 -14.70 -1.46
N ARG A 184 -15.11 -13.53 -1.30
CA ARG A 184 -14.09 -12.97 -2.20
C ARG A 184 -12.73 -12.93 -1.52
N LEU A 185 -11.72 -13.29 -2.30
CA LEU A 185 -10.31 -13.23 -1.93
C LEU A 185 -9.64 -12.10 -2.69
N HIS A 186 -9.00 -11.20 -1.95
CA HIS A 186 -8.16 -10.16 -2.51
C HIS A 186 -6.73 -10.31 -1.99
N GLY A 187 -5.78 -10.56 -2.89
CA GLY A 187 -4.35 -10.59 -2.54
C GLY A 187 -3.85 -9.17 -2.35
N ALA A 188 -3.22 -8.88 -1.21
CA ALA A 188 -2.79 -7.54 -0.86
C ALA A 188 -1.29 -7.46 -0.57
N ARG A 189 -0.70 -6.33 -0.95
CA ARG A 189 0.68 -5.95 -0.61
C ARG A 189 0.70 -4.66 0.18
N LEU A 190 1.65 -4.57 1.11
CA LEU A 190 1.78 -3.44 2.02
C LEU A 190 3.05 -2.67 1.70
N ARG A 191 2.97 -1.35 1.73
CA ARG A 191 4.11 -0.45 1.51
C ARG A 191 4.07 0.67 2.52
N ILE A 192 5.21 1.08 3.05
CA ILE A 192 5.25 2.23 3.97
C ILE A 192 5.14 3.53 3.17
N GLN A 193 6.11 3.79 2.30
CA GLN A 193 6.20 5.06 1.57
C GLN A 193 5.82 4.86 0.10
N PRO A 194 4.86 5.63 -0.44
CA PRO A 194 4.61 5.69 -1.87
C PRO A 194 5.71 6.49 -2.58
N SER A 195 6.11 6.04 -3.77
CA SER A 195 7.22 6.63 -4.54
C SER A 195 6.92 6.67 -6.03
N LEU A 196 7.07 7.84 -6.65
CA LEU A 196 6.92 7.99 -8.10
C LEU A 196 7.96 7.20 -8.92
N LEU A 197 9.06 6.79 -8.30
CA LEU A 197 10.12 6.00 -8.96
C LEU A 197 9.82 4.51 -8.98
N SER A 198 9.21 3.96 -7.92
CA SER A 198 9.01 2.51 -7.74
C SER A 198 7.55 2.05 -7.84
N TYR A 199 6.57 2.95 -7.90
CA TYR A 199 5.15 2.55 -7.82
C TYR A 199 4.71 1.53 -8.88
N ARG A 200 5.39 1.49 -10.03
CA ARG A 200 5.14 0.49 -11.06
C ARG A 200 5.52 -0.90 -10.57
N GLU A 201 6.67 -1.04 -9.92
CA GLU A 201 7.10 -2.31 -9.33
C GLU A 201 6.11 -2.76 -8.26
N ASP A 202 5.76 -1.88 -7.32
CA ASP A 202 4.77 -2.17 -6.27
C ASP A 202 3.44 -2.65 -6.88
N PHE A 203 2.97 -1.95 -7.91
CA PHE A 203 1.73 -2.27 -8.60
C PHE A 203 1.79 -3.62 -9.32
N PHE A 204 2.83 -3.87 -10.11
CA PHE A 204 2.95 -5.10 -10.88
C PHE A 204 3.26 -6.31 -10.01
N GLN A 205 3.98 -6.14 -8.91
CA GLN A 205 4.12 -7.18 -7.90
C GLN A 205 2.77 -7.51 -7.27
N THR A 206 1.97 -6.49 -6.90
CA THR A 206 0.62 -6.70 -6.36
C THR A 206 -0.28 -7.42 -7.36
N LEU A 207 -0.20 -7.06 -8.64
CA LEU A 207 -0.91 -7.76 -9.71
C LEU A 207 -0.49 -9.23 -9.78
N ALA A 208 0.81 -9.51 -9.79
CA ALA A 208 1.36 -10.86 -9.91
C ALA A 208 0.90 -11.78 -8.75
N VAL A 209 1.06 -11.31 -7.51
CA VAL A 209 0.75 -12.11 -6.31
C VAL A 209 -0.75 -12.33 -6.08
N SER A 210 -1.60 -11.54 -6.74
CA SER A 210 -3.07 -11.62 -6.63
C SER A 210 -3.72 -12.31 -7.82
N MET A 211 -2.97 -12.75 -8.83
CA MET A 211 -3.55 -13.31 -10.06
C MET A 211 -4.42 -14.54 -9.81
N TRP A 212 -4.16 -15.32 -8.75
CA TRP A 212 -4.98 -16.48 -8.39
C TRP A 212 -6.29 -16.12 -7.65
N ALA A 213 -6.33 -14.96 -7.00
CA ALA A 213 -7.47 -14.48 -6.21
C ALA A 213 -8.48 -13.71 -7.08
N GLN A 214 -9.61 -13.24 -6.56
CA GLN A 214 -10.54 -12.43 -7.35
C GLN A 214 -10.02 -11.02 -7.62
N GLY A 215 -9.21 -10.44 -6.75
CA GLY A 215 -8.68 -9.09 -6.92
C GLY A 215 -7.34 -8.86 -6.24
N GLY A 216 -6.72 -7.72 -6.55
CA GLY A 216 -5.46 -7.27 -5.94
C GLY A 216 -5.61 -5.92 -5.25
N GLU A 217 -4.95 -5.72 -4.11
CA GLU A 217 -4.94 -4.45 -3.37
C GLU A 217 -3.53 -4.03 -2.94
N LEU A 218 -3.11 -2.84 -3.39
CA LEU A 218 -1.87 -2.21 -2.97
C LEU A 218 -2.18 -1.18 -1.88
N ILE A 219 -1.56 -1.34 -0.72
CA ILE A 219 -1.89 -0.56 0.48
C ILE A 219 -0.65 0.17 0.98
N TYR A 220 -0.71 1.50 0.97
CA TYR A 220 0.33 2.37 1.48
C TYR A 220 0.04 2.84 2.90
N ALA A 221 1.07 2.92 3.76
CA ALA A 221 0.96 3.52 5.08
C ALA A 221 0.87 5.05 4.94
N ALA A 222 1.90 5.66 4.37
CA ALA A 222 2.01 7.09 4.19
C ALA A 222 1.01 7.63 3.16
N PRO A 223 0.62 8.91 3.28
CA PRO A 223 -0.28 9.53 2.33
C PRO A 223 0.35 9.61 0.93
N ILE A 224 -0.48 9.48 -0.10
CA ILE A 224 -0.08 9.75 -1.49
C ILE A 224 -0.36 11.22 -1.77
N GLU A 225 0.68 12.04 -1.69
CA GLU A 225 0.57 13.50 -1.86
C GLU A 225 0.98 13.98 -3.25
N ASP A 226 1.76 13.18 -4.01
CA ASP A 226 2.20 13.53 -5.35
C ASP A 226 1.10 13.21 -6.39
N GLU A 227 0.56 14.24 -7.04
CA GLU A 227 -0.50 14.10 -8.05
C GLU A 227 -0.07 13.20 -9.23
N ALA A 228 1.20 13.28 -9.66
CA ALA A 228 1.70 12.47 -10.77
C ALA A 228 1.73 10.97 -10.41
N LEU A 229 2.00 10.67 -9.14
CA LEU A 229 1.97 9.31 -8.61
C LEU A 229 0.54 8.79 -8.55
N ALA A 230 -0.38 9.57 -7.97
CA ALA A 230 -1.79 9.22 -7.91
C ALA A 230 -2.38 8.96 -9.30
N ASP A 231 -2.10 9.82 -10.27
CA ASP A 231 -2.54 9.65 -11.66
C ASP A 231 -1.91 8.43 -12.33
N GLY A 232 -0.63 8.17 -12.06
CA GLY A 232 0.04 6.96 -12.51
C GLY A 232 -0.66 5.69 -12.01
N LEU A 233 -1.01 5.65 -10.73
CA LEU A 233 -1.72 4.54 -10.09
C LEU A 233 -3.15 4.37 -10.62
N ARG A 234 -3.89 5.47 -10.82
CA ARG A 234 -5.23 5.43 -11.44
C ARG A 234 -5.19 4.87 -12.86
N LYS A 235 -4.20 5.27 -13.67
CA LYS A 235 -4.01 4.74 -15.03
C LYS A 235 -3.73 3.24 -15.02
N LEU A 236 -2.84 2.78 -14.12
CA LEU A 236 -2.56 1.34 -13.99
C LEU A 236 -3.78 0.57 -13.49
N ASN A 237 -4.52 1.10 -12.53
CA ASN A 237 -5.78 0.51 -12.07
C ASN A 237 -6.80 0.37 -13.22
N ALA A 238 -6.98 1.40 -14.04
CA ALA A 238 -7.92 1.34 -15.17
C ALA A 238 -7.54 0.26 -16.20
N LEU A 239 -6.26 -0.10 -16.30
CA LEU A 239 -5.77 -1.13 -17.22
C LEU A 239 -5.76 -2.54 -16.62
N PHE A 240 -5.41 -2.68 -15.35
CA PHE A 240 -5.09 -3.97 -14.73
C PHE A 240 -5.91 -4.30 -13.49
N GLY A 241 -6.65 -3.35 -12.95
CA GLY A 241 -7.66 -3.59 -11.93
C GLY A 241 -7.19 -3.66 -10.48
N VAL A 242 -5.90 -3.54 -10.17
CA VAL A 242 -5.40 -3.53 -8.78
C VAL A 242 -5.88 -2.28 -8.05
N GLY A 243 -6.56 -2.46 -6.92
CA GLY A 243 -7.02 -1.36 -6.05
C GLY A 243 -5.85 -0.71 -5.32
N VAL A 244 -5.95 0.58 -5.03
CA VAL A 244 -4.88 1.33 -4.35
C VAL A 244 -5.45 2.21 -3.25
N THR A 245 -4.97 2.00 -2.02
CA THR A 245 -5.41 2.74 -0.83
C THR A 245 -4.20 3.21 -0.03
N SER A 246 -4.27 4.41 0.53
CA SER A 246 -3.29 4.92 1.50
C SER A 246 -3.94 5.20 2.85
N PHE A 247 -3.22 4.99 3.95
CA PHE A 247 -3.73 5.09 5.31
C PHE A 247 -3.42 6.44 5.99
N GLY A 248 -2.59 7.28 5.36
CA GLY A 248 -2.22 8.60 5.89
C GLY A 248 -1.23 8.57 7.07
N LEU A 249 -0.62 7.42 7.36
CA LEU A 249 0.32 7.23 8.47
C LEU A 249 1.76 7.57 8.03
N THR A 250 2.25 8.71 8.49
CA THR A 250 3.66 9.11 8.32
C THR A 250 4.61 8.21 9.12
N ALA A 251 5.91 8.28 8.84
CA ALA A 251 6.92 7.54 9.61
C ALA A 251 6.87 7.85 11.11
N ASP A 252 6.70 9.12 11.47
CA ASP A 252 6.60 9.56 12.87
C ASP A 252 5.30 9.04 13.51
N ALA A 253 4.18 9.09 12.78
CA ALA A 253 2.92 8.54 13.26
C ALA A 253 3.02 7.02 13.51
N LEU A 254 3.76 6.28 12.67
CA LEU A 254 4.05 4.86 12.88
C LEU A 254 4.93 4.62 14.11
N ASP A 255 5.88 5.51 14.40
CA ASP A 255 6.72 5.41 15.60
C ASP A 255 5.92 5.64 16.89
N ASP A 256 4.93 6.52 16.86
CA ASP A 256 4.04 6.83 17.99
C ASP A 256 2.95 5.78 18.23
N LEU A 257 2.72 4.87 17.27
CA LEU A 257 1.72 3.82 17.43
C LEU A 257 2.14 2.79 18.49
N PRO A 258 1.17 2.13 19.18
CA PRO A 258 1.47 1.04 20.11
C PRO A 258 2.23 -0.12 19.45
N ARG A 259 2.74 -1.04 20.27
CA ARG A 259 3.34 -2.27 19.74
C ARG A 259 2.31 -3.09 18.96
N PRO A 260 2.74 -3.87 17.94
CA PRO A 260 1.83 -4.65 17.09
C PRO A 260 0.84 -5.53 17.88
N ALA A 261 1.31 -6.22 18.92
CA ALA A 261 0.45 -7.05 19.77
C ALA A 261 -0.63 -6.25 20.49
N ASN A 262 -0.34 -5.01 20.91
CA ASN A 262 -1.31 -4.16 21.58
C ASN A 262 -2.35 -3.62 20.59
N ILE A 263 -1.98 -3.40 19.32
CA ILE A 263 -2.91 -3.00 18.27
C ILE A 263 -3.90 -4.12 17.95
N LEU A 264 -3.39 -5.36 17.82
CA LEU A 264 -4.23 -6.53 17.49
C LEU A 264 -5.18 -6.90 18.63
N ASN A 265 -4.76 -6.72 19.88
CA ASN A 265 -5.56 -7.02 21.07
C ASN A 265 -6.23 -5.78 21.68
N ALA A 266 -6.28 -4.67 20.93
CA ALA A 266 -6.83 -3.41 21.41
C ALA A 266 -8.32 -3.55 21.74
N HIS A 267 -8.74 -3.05 22.91
CA HIS A 267 -10.15 -2.96 23.24
C HIS A 267 -10.89 -1.99 22.29
N PRO A 268 -12.24 -2.04 22.19
CA PRO A 268 -12.99 -1.22 21.24
C PRO A 268 -12.64 0.27 21.27
N ARG A 269 -12.50 0.87 22.46
CA ARG A 269 -12.10 2.28 22.63
C ARG A 269 -10.70 2.59 22.11
N GLU A 270 -9.76 1.68 22.32
CA GLU A 270 -8.38 1.82 21.84
C GLU A 270 -8.33 1.63 20.32
N THR A 271 -9.12 0.69 19.80
CA THR A 271 -9.31 0.47 18.37
C THR A 271 -9.85 1.74 17.72
N GLU A 272 -10.92 2.33 18.25
CA GLU A 272 -11.47 3.61 17.76
C GLU A 272 -10.42 4.73 17.78
N ALA A 273 -9.64 4.85 18.85
CA ALA A 273 -8.58 5.86 18.95
C ALA A 273 -7.46 5.66 17.90
N ILE A 274 -7.08 4.40 17.62
CA ILE A 274 -6.10 4.08 16.58
C ILE A 274 -6.69 4.37 15.18
N MET A 275 -7.94 3.96 14.94
CA MET A 275 -8.61 4.17 13.65
C MET A 275 -8.89 5.64 13.36
N GLY A 276 -9.17 6.44 14.39
CA GLY A 276 -9.35 7.88 14.28
C GLY A 276 -8.09 8.65 13.85
N LYS A 277 -6.90 8.03 13.92
CA LYS A 277 -5.65 8.60 13.38
C LYS A 277 -5.47 8.34 11.88
N LEU A 278 -6.30 7.49 11.27
CA LEU A 278 -6.14 7.10 9.87
C LEU A 278 -6.82 8.12 8.95
N GLU A 279 -6.11 8.55 7.93
CA GLU A 279 -6.65 9.36 6.84
C GLU A 279 -6.76 8.49 5.58
N ILE A 280 -7.79 7.63 5.56
CA ILE A 280 -7.98 6.68 4.47
C ILE A 280 -8.26 7.42 3.15
N ASN A 281 -7.34 7.31 2.21
CA ASN A 281 -7.47 7.86 0.87
C ASN A 281 -7.42 6.71 -0.16
N ARG A 282 -8.60 6.37 -0.71
CA ARG A 282 -8.73 5.39 -1.79
C ARG A 282 -8.45 6.07 -3.13
N ILE A 283 -7.26 5.82 -3.67
CA ILE A 283 -6.84 6.39 -4.96
C ILE A 283 -7.60 5.72 -6.11
N ALA A 284 -7.79 4.41 -6.03
CA ALA A 284 -8.54 3.63 -7.02
C ALA A 284 -9.16 2.37 -6.38
N ALA A 285 -10.37 2.02 -6.79
CA ALA A 285 -11.06 0.83 -6.31
C ALA A 285 -10.57 -0.44 -7.05
N PRO A 286 -10.46 -1.59 -6.37
CA PRO A 286 -10.11 -2.84 -7.04
C PRO A 286 -11.23 -3.31 -7.98
N HIS A 287 -10.83 -3.90 -9.11
CA HIS A 287 -11.75 -4.60 -10.01
C HIS A 287 -11.75 -6.08 -9.63
N SER A 288 -12.81 -6.54 -8.98
CA SER A 288 -12.96 -7.95 -8.61
C SER A 288 -13.40 -8.78 -9.81
N ARG A 289 -12.63 -9.83 -10.10
CA ARG A 289 -13.01 -10.90 -11.02
C ARG A 289 -14.07 -11.80 -10.38
N HIS A 290 -14.82 -12.52 -11.20
CA HIS A 290 -15.89 -13.39 -10.72
C HIS A 290 -15.40 -14.71 -10.12
N HIS A 291 -14.24 -15.21 -10.55
CA HIS A 291 -13.75 -16.52 -10.18
C HIS A 291 -12.35 -16.48 -9.56
N ILE A 292 -12.10 -17.44 -8.67
CA ILE A 292 -10.77 -17.79 -8.18
C ILE A 292 -10.12 -18.69 -9.23
N ASP A 293 -8.82 -18.54 -9.46
CA ASP A 293 -8.06 -19.53 -10.21
C ASP A 293 -7.71 -20.70 -9.29
N TRP A 294 -8.58 -21.70 -9.28
CA TRP A 294 -8.44 -22.88 -8.44
C TRP A 294 -7.20 -23.71 -8.78
N ASN A 295 -6.73 -23.67 -10.03
CA ASN A 295 -5.52 -24.39 -10.43
C ASN A 295 -4.29 -23.71 -9.82
N ALA A 296 -4.20 -22.39 -9.95
CA ALA A 296 -3.12 -21.61 -9.36
C ALA A 296 -3.11 -21.71 -7.82
N LEU A 297 -4.28 -21.66 -7.17
CA LEU A 297 -4.40 -21.87 -5.73
C LEU A 297 -4.00 -23.30 -5.32
N GLY A 298 -4.38 -24.32 -6.10
CA GLY A 298 -3.97 -25.70 -5.87
C GLY A 298 -2.45 -25.90 -5.95
N SER A 299 -1.79 -25.29 -6.94
CA SER A 299 -0.33 -25.26 -7.01
C SER A 299 0.28 -24.54 -5.82
N LEU A 300 -0.28 -23.39 -5.41
CA LEU A 300 0.20 -22.60 -4.27
C LEU A 300 0.15 -23.40 -2.96
N ARG A 301 -0.94 -24.15 -2.72
CA ARG A 301 -1.13 -25.04 -1.55
C ARG A 301 -0.09 -26.15 -1.49
N THR A 302 0.25 -26.73 -2.63
CA THR A 302 1.24 -27.83 -2.70
C THR A 302 2.63 -27.33 -2.32
N GLU A 303 2.91 -26.05 -2.56
CA GLU A 303 4.22 -25.43 -2.37
C GLU A 303 4.33 -24.60 -1.09
N SER A 304 3.23 -24.41 -0.34
CA SER A 304 3.19 -23.54 0.84
C SER A 304 2.19 -24.04 1.89
N GLU A 305 2.70 -24.36 3.08
CA GLU A 305 1.89 -24.71 4.24
C GLU A 305 0.93 -23.57 4.63
N GLU A 306 1.33 -22.32 4.45
CA GLU A 306 0.47 -21.16 4.72
C GLU A 306 -0.75 -21.11 3.79
N ALA A 307 -0.57 -21.45 2.51
CA ALA A 307 -1.69 -21.54 1.57
C ALA A 307 -2.63 -22.70 1.92
N GLU A 308 -2.10 -23.80 2.46
CA GLU A 308 -2.93 -24.89 3.00
C GLU A 308 -3.72 -24.44 4.23
N LYS A 309 -3.07 -23.75 5.18
CA LYS A 309 -3.73 -23.16 6.36
C LYS A 309 -4.85 -22.19 5.97
N LEU A 310 -4.63 -21.34 4.96
CA LEU A 310 -5.66 -20.44 4.43
C LEU A 310 -6.91 -21.21 3.98
N VAL A 311 -6.74 -22.28 3.19
CA VAL A 311 -7.88 -23.08 2.71
C VAL A 311 -8.55 -23.86 3.85
N GLY A 312 -7.77 -24.39 4.79
CA GLY A 312 -8.31 -25.02 6.00
C GLY A 312 -9.17 -24.06 6.82
N TRP A 313 -8.70 -22.84 7.05
CA TRP A 313 -9.45 -21.80 7.76
C TRP A 313 -10.73 -21.39 7.03
N LEU A 314 -10.67 -21.17 5.71
CA LEU A 314 -11.86 -20.87 4.91
C LEU A 314 -12.89 -22.00 4.98
N THR A 315 -12.43 -23.26 4.93
CA THR A 315 -13.30 -24.44 5.02
C THR A 315 -13.96 -24.53 6.39
N ARG A 316 -13.19 -24.33 7.47
CA ARG A 316 -13.71 -24.31 8.84
C ARG A 316 -14.78 -23.25 9.03
N CYS A 317 -14.56 -22.02 8.54
CA CYS A 317 -15.56 -20.96 8.60
C CYS A 317 -16.87 -21.32 7.86
N LEU A 318 -16.77 -22.05 6.73
CA LEU A 318 -17.94 -22.52 5.98
C LEU A 318 -18.72 -23.62 6.73
N GLU A 319 -18.00 -24.57 7.33
CA GLU A 319 -18.58 -25.68 8.09
C GLU A 319 -19.28 -25.19 9.36
N GLU A 320 -18.62 -24.27 10.08
CA GLU A 320 -19.16 -23.64 11.29
C GLU A 320 -20.19 -22.55 10.98
N ARG A 321 -20.30 -22.13 9.72
CA ARG A 321 -21.18 -21.04 9.24
C ARG A 321 -20.92 -19.71 9.94
N LYS A 322 -19.66 -19.50 10.30
CA LYS A 322 -19.17 -18.34 11.04
C LYS A 322 -17.90 -17.83 10.39
N ALA A 323 -17.88 -16.55 10.09
CA ALA A 323 -16.69 -15.86 9.66
C ALA A 323 -16.00 -15.24 10.88
N GLU A 324 -14.81 -15.75 11.20
CA GLU A 324 -13.99 -15.27 12.30
C GLU A 324 -12.55 -14.94 11.84
N PRO A 325 -11.84 -14.05 12.57
CA PRO A 325 -10.44 -13.77 12.28
C PRO A 325 -9.58 -15.03 12.33
N PHE A 326 -8.61 -15.14 11.41
CA PHE A 326 -7.64 -16.22 11.45
C PHE A 326 -6.79 -16.12 12.71
N LYS A 327 -6.73 -17.22 13.47
CA LYS A 327 -5.86 -17.40 14.63
C LYS A 327 -4.92 -18.55 14.29
N ASP A 328 -3.62 -18.32 14.30
CA ASP A 328 -2.65 -19.43 14.24
C ASP A 328 -2.86 -20.24 15.52
N GLU A 329 -3.27 -21.50 15.37
CA GLU A 329 -3.21 -22.45 16.48
C GLU A 329 -1.72 -22.64 16.81
N ALA A 330 -1.36 -22.29 18.04
CA ALA A 330 0.03 -22.21 18.51
C ALA A 330 0.73 -23.57 18.55
#